data_AF-A0A429PTX3-F1
#
_entry.id   AF-A0A429PTX3-F1
#
_cell.length_a   1.000
_cell.length_b   1.000
_cell.length_c   1.000
_cell.angle_alpha   90.00
_cell.angle_beta   90.00
_cell.angle_gamma   90.00
#
_symmetry.space_group_name_H-M   'P 1'
#
loop_
_entity.id
_entity.type
_entity.pdbx_description
1 polymer ?
#
loop_
_entity_poly.entity_id
_entity_poly.type
_entity_poly.pdbx_seq_one_letter_code
_entity_poly.pdbx_strand_id
1 'polypeptide(L)'
;MTTAPERRLSIEEQYRSLPAEQRRRVIARARPETRIKLAHVERQMAMDRSPGALAAVLTGGREKQAPHLDMIDSAFRRIAAGERLQVMLTCPPRHGKSQRASRWGPLWYLRRNPEHRVMIACYGADLADDHGRWIRDQLKEYSPALGIKLHPASHAANRFDLEQRRGSSVRGGMVTAGVGGALNGKGFNLGIIDDPFKGHDDAASPAQRERIWEWYRSVFFTRRAPGASLILINTRWHEDDLSGRLLKHEPHRWLQIDLPALADSPTDPLNRTIGDPLWPEQYDLDELTDIRESVGERVWYALYQQKPRPLEGGVWKWAWITSHRITPEAWRGINPTRVIVAVDHAGGDTMRNDEVGLVCAARDDDGHMYILDDRSRSMGADTWGTEVCRLAIERQADAIVVEKNFGGDMASQIVTQAWRELERDGETNRMLMPAIVEVHAKQGKRLRAEPIAQLYKQGKVHHVDEHTELEGQLVTWIPGMDSPDRMDAAVHALTELADPAAVSTGTGSYTDQRLAGRR
;
A
#
# COMPACT_ATOMS: atom_id res chain seq x y z
N MET A 1 -56.05 -20.24 15.54
CA MET A 1 -54.59 -20.02 15.44
C MET A 1 -53.93 -21.38 15.31
N THR A 2 -53.67 -21.81 14.07
CA THR A 2 -53.00 -23.08 13.77
C THR A 2 -51.50 -22.86 13.89
N THR A 3 -50.90 -23.40 14.94
CA THR A 3 -49.44 -23.43 15.14
C THR A 3 -48.78 -24.18 14.00
N ALA A 4 -47.88 -23.51 13.27
CA ALA A 4 -47.06 -24.13 12.24
C ALA A 4 -46.25 -25.29 12.85
N PRO A 5 -46.12 -26.44 12.16
CA PRO A 5 -45.41 -27.60 12.71
C PRO A 5 -43.92 -27.30 12.85
N GLU A 6 -43.36 -27.56 14.04
CA GLU A 6 -41.92 -27.48 14.29
C GLU A 6 -41.17 -28.40 13.32
N ARG A 7 -40.37 -27.80 12.43
CA ARG A 7 -39.59 -28.51 11.43
C ARG A 7 -38.46 -29.28 12.14
N ARG A 8 -38.64 -30.59 12.33
CA ARG A 8 -37.56 -31.47 12.82
C ARG A 8 -36.37 -31.41 11.86
N LEU A 9 -35.24 -30.92 12.34
CA LEU A 9 -33.98 -30.91 11.60
C LEU A 9 -33.55 -32.34 11.27
N SER A 10 -33.05 -32.54 10.05
CA SER A 10 -32.41 -33.79 9.63
C SER A 10 -31.18 -34.12 10.49
N ILE A 11 -30.78 -35.39 10.54
CA ILE A 11 -29.57 -35.84 11.27
C ILE A 11 -28.32 -35.06 10.82
N GLU A 12 -28.26 -34.70 9.53
CA GLU A 12 -27.16 -33.94 8.96
C GLU A 12 -27.14 -32.48 9.43
N GLU A 13 -28.31 -31.84 9.51
CA GLU A 13 -28.45 -30.47 10.03
C GLU A 13 -28.14 -30.41 11.52
N GLN A 14 -28.59 -31.40 12.30
CA GLN A 14 -28.22 -31.53 13.71
C GLN A 14 -26.72 -31.76 13.88
N TYR A 15 -26.11 -32.62 13.06
CA TYR A 15 -24.68 -32.86 13.12
C TYR A 15 -23.85 -31.61 12.82
N ARG A 16 -24.26 -30.80 11.83
CA ARG A 16 -23.59 -29.54 11.45
C ARG A 16 -23.53 -28.51 12.58
N SER A 17 -24.54 -28.47 13.45
CA SER A 17 -24.60 -27.50 14.56
C SER A 17 -23.77 -27.91 15.77
N LEU A 18 -23.34 -29.17 15.85
CA LEU A 18 -22.54 -29.65 16.98
C LEU A 18 -21.12 -29.05 16.96
N PRO A 19 -20.52 -28.75 18.12
CA PRO A 19 -19.09 -28.45 18.25
C PRO A 19 -18.20 -29.56 17.71
N ALA A 20 -16.99 -29.22 17.25
CA ALA A 20 -16.07 -30.17 16.61
C ALA A 20 -15.76 -31.41 17.48
N GLU A 21 -15.60 -31.24 18.78
CA GLU A 21 -15.36 -32.35 19.71
C GLU A 21 -16.56 -33.31 19.80
N GLN A 22 -17.77 -32.76 19.84
CA GLN A 22 -19.00 -33.57 19.87
C GLN A 22 -19.21 -34.30 18.54
N ARG A 23 -18.90 -33.65 17.41
CA ARG A 23 -18.92 -34.28 16.07
C ARG A 23 -17.98 -35.49 15.99
N ARG A 24 -16.76 -35.39 16.53
CA ARG A 24 -15.82 -36.52 16.63
C ARG A 24 -16.41 -37.69 17.43
N ARG A 25 -17.06 -37.40 18.57
CA ARG A 25 -17.72 -38.42 19.40
C ARG A 25 -18.87 -39.09 18.65
N VAL A 26 -19.66 -38.33 17.89
CA VAL A 26 -20.75 -38.86 17.06
C VAL A 26 -20.20 -39.78 15.96
N ILE A 27 -19.14 -39.39 15.24
CA ILE A 27 -18.50 -40.24 14.23
C ILE A 27 -17.98 -41.54 14.86
N ALA A 28 -17.31 -41.45 16.01
CA ALA A 28 -16.72 -42.62 16.68
C ALA A 28 -17.79 -43.67 17.02
N ARG A 29 -18.99 -43.24 17.43
CA ARG A 29 -20.12 -44.12 17.81
C ARG A 29 -21.04 -44.48 16.64
N ALA A 30 -20.91 -43.83 15.48
CA ALA A 30 -21.77 -44.06 14.32
C ALA A 30 -21.50 -45.42 13.66
N ARG A 31 -22.56 -46.04 13.12
CA ARG A 31 -22.48 -47.24 12.28
C ARG A 31 -21.72 -46.92 10.98
N PRO A 32 -21.10 -47.91 10.30
CA PRO A 32 -20.32 -47.68 9.08
C PRO A 32 -21.05 -46.86 8.00
N GLU A 33 -22.31 -47.19 7.70
CA GLU A 33 -23.13 -46.46 6.72
C GLU A 33 -23.36 -44.99 7.11
N THR A 34 -23.60 -44.73 8.40
CA THR A 34 -23.75 -43.38 8.93
C THR A 34 -22.43 -42.61 8.88
N ARG A 35 -21.29 -43.26 9.15
CA ARG A 35 -19.97 -42.63 9.05
C ARG A 35 -19.68 -42.13 7.64
N ILE A 36 -20.06 -42.87 6.60
CA ILE A 36 -19.90 -42.42 5.19
C ILE A 36 -20.68 -41.13 4.95
N LYS A 37 -21.94 -41.07 5.41
CA LYS A 37 -22.78 -39.86 5.31
C LYS A 37 -22.18 -38.69 6.08
N LEU A 38 -21.74 -38.91 7.32
CA LEU A 38 -21.11 -37.86 8.14
C LEU A 38 -19.76 -37.40 7.57
N ALA A 39 -18.97 -38.28 6.96
CA ALA A 39 -17.75 -37.93 6.26
C ALA A 39 -18.03 -37.01 5.05
N HIS A 40 -19.12 -37.28 4.32
CA HIS A 40 -19.59 -36.37 3.27
C HIS A 40 -19.95 -35.00 3.85
N VAL A 41 -20.68 -34.95 4.98
CA VAL A 41 -21.03 -33.69 5.65
C VAL A 41 -19.80 -32.92 6.12
N GLU A 42 -18.83 -33.57 6.76
CA GLU A 42 -17.56 -32.94 7.15
C GLU A 42 -16.80 -32.38 5.95
N ARG A 43 -16.78 -33.12 4.83
CA ARG A 43 -16.17 -32.64 3.58
C ARG A 43 -16.86 -31.39 3.07
N GLN A 44 -18.19 -31.34 3.08
CA GLN A 44 -18.96 -30.14 2.71
C GLN A 44 -18.66 -28.97 3.64
N MET A 45 -18.66 -29.21 4.95
CA MET A 45 -18.35 -28.19 5.96
C MET A 45 -16.93 -27.66 5.84
N ALA A 46 -15.95 -28.50 5.50
CA ALA A 46 -14.58 -28.07 5.26
C ALA A 46 -14.49 -27.16 4.03
N MET A 47 -15.11 -27.55 2.92
CA MET A 47 -15.19 -26.73 1.70
C MET A 47 -15.93 -25.41 1.91
N ASP A 48 -16.89 -25.37 2.85
CA ASP A 48 -17.64 -24.16 3.19
C ASP A 48 -16.82 -23.11 3.96
N ARG A 49 -15.65 -23.44 4.51
CA ARG A 49 -14.89 -22.52 5.39
C ARG A 49 -14.32 -21.31 4.66
N SER A 50 -13.73 -21.53 3.48
CA SER A 50 -13.10 -20.49 2.67
C SER A 50 -12.74 -21.00 1.27
N PRO A 51 -12.40 -20.10 0.32
CA PRO A 51 -11.85 -20.52 -0.97
C PRO A 51 -10.62 -21.43 -0.86
N GLY A 52 -9.69 -21.15 0.06
CA GLY A 52 -8.53 -22.01 0.31
C GLY A 52 -8.87 -23.38 0.84
N ALA A 53 -9.84 -23.46 1.77
CA ALA A 53 -10.29 -24.74 2.29
C ALA A 53 -10.97 -25.59 1.19
N LEU A 54 -11.73 -24.96 0.30
CA LEU A 54 -12.27 -25.64 -0.89
C LEU A 54 -11.15 -26.17 -1.78
N ALA A 55 -10.17 -25.32 -2.13
CA ALA A 55 -9.02 -25.69 -2.96
C ALA A 55 -8.26 -26.87 -2.36
N ALA A 56 -7.95 -26.83 -1.06
CA ALA A 56 -7.25 -27.89 -0.35
C ALA A 56 -8.05 -29.21 -0.37
N VAL A 57 -9.36 -29.18 -0.13
CA VAL A 57 -10.20 -30.39 -0.12
C VAL A 57 -10.34 -31.01 -1.51
N LEU A 58 -10.49 -30.20 -2.56
CA LEU A 58 -10.67 -30.71 -3.92
C LEU A 58 -9.35 -31.23 -4.52
N THR A 59 -8.24 -30.57 -4.22
CA THR A 59 -6.92 -30.94 -4.77
C THR A 59 -6.14 -31.93 -3.89
N GLY A 60 -6.67 -32.32 -2.73
CA GLY A 60 -5.96 -33.19 -1.79
C GLY A 60 -4.76 -32.50 -1.13
N GLY A 61 -4.85 -31.19 -0.90
CA GLY A 61 -3.82 -30.39 -0.24
C GLY A 61 -2.67 -29.92 -1.14
N ARG A 62 -2.77 -30.11 -2.47
CA ARG A 62 -1.75 -29.62 -3.41
C ARG A 62 -1.72 -28.11 -3.53
N GLU A 63 -2.88 -27.47 -3.38
CA GLU A 63 -2.94 -26.02 -3.39
C GLU A 63 -2.40 -25.44 -2.09
N LYS A 64 -1.34 -24.61 -2.21
CA LYS A 64 -0.68 -24.00 -1.08
C LYS A 64 -1.59 -22.99 -0.39
N GLN A 65 -1.41 -22.87 0.93
CA GLN A 65 -2.02 -21.85 1.77
C GLN A 65 -0.89 -21.06 2.45
N ALA A 66 -1.03 -19.74 2.47
CA ALA A 66 -0.10 -18.81 3.10
C ALA A 66 -0.90 -17.69 3.79
N PRO A 67 -0.37 -17.00 4.80
CA PRO A 67 -1.12 -16.03 5.61
C PRO A 67 -1.79 -14.92 4.78
N HIS A 68 -1.12 -14.43 3.73
CA HIS A 68 -1.68 -13.39 2.85
C HIS A 68 -2.86 -13.89 2.02
N LEU A 69 -2.92 -15.18 1.69
CA LEU A 69 -4.06 -15.79 1.00
C LEU A 69 -5.29 -15.90 1.92
N ASP A 70 -5.10 -15.96 3.24
CA ASP A 70 -6.21 -15.92 4.20
C ASP A 70 -6.93 -14.56 4.22
N MET A 71 -6.23 -13.47 3.89
CA MET A 71 -6.86 -12.16 3.73
C MET A 71 -7.83 -12.13 2.54
N ILE A 72 -7.43 -12.74 1.42
CA ILE A 72 -8.29 -12.92 0.24
C ILE A 72 -9.51 -13.78 0.62
N ASP A 73 -9.27 -14.91 1.30
CA ASP A 73 -10.32 -15.80 1.78
C ASP A 73 -11.32 -15.09 2.70
N SER A 74 -10.82 -14.22 3.59
CA SER A 74 -11.64 -13.42 4.50
C SER A 74 -12.56 -12.45 3.75
N ALA A 75 -12.05 -11.78 2.72
CA ALA A 75 -12.85 -10.91 1.86
C ALA A 75 -13.99 -11.70 1.17
N PHE A 76 -13.69 -12.86 0.58
CA PHE A 76 -14.71 -13.71 -0.03
C PHE A 76 -15.75 -14.19 0.98
N ARG A 77 -15.33 -14.59 2.18
CA ARG A 77 -16.24 -15.01 3.25
C ARG A 77 -17.23 -13.92 3.65
N ARG A 78 -16.74 -12.70 3.85
CA ARG A 78 -17.55 -11.52 4.19
C ARG A 78 -18.56 -11.20 3.09
N ILE A 79 -18.09 -11.18 1.83
CA ILE A 79 -18.94 -10.95 0.66
C ILE A 79 -20.01 -12.05 0.52
N ALA A 80 -19.65 -13.33 0.72
CA ALA A 80 -20.60 -14.44 0.66
C ALA A 80 -21.60 -14.46 1.83
N ALA A 81 -21.27 -13.81 2.95
CA ALA A 81 -22.19 -13.61 4.07
C ALA A 81 -23.17 -12.44 3.85
N GLY A 82 -23.06 -11.73 2.72
CA GLY A 82 -23.95 -10.63 2.34
C GLY A 82 -23.39 -9.25 2.66
N GLU A 83 -22.15 -9.14 3.15
CA GLU A 83 -21.51 -7.84 3.34
C GLU A 83 -21.17 -7.22 1.98
N ARG A 84 -21.52 -5.95 1.81
CA ARG A 84 -21.21 -5.20 0.59
C ARG A 84 -19.82 -4.59 0.72
N LEU A 85 -18.84 -5.18 0.04
CA LEU A 85 -17.46 -4.73 0.07
C LEU A 85 -16.96 -4.28 -1.30
N GLN A 86 -16.10 -3.27 -1.30
CA GLN A 86 -15.19 -2.99 -2.40
C GLN A 86 -13.78 -3.20 -1.89
N VAL A 87 -13.09 -4.19 -2.41
CA VAL A 87 -11.77 -4.60 -1.93
C VAL A 87 -10.75 -4.32 -3.01
N MET A 88 -9.70 -3.61 -2.66
CA MET A 88 -8.53 -3.42 -3.52
C MET A 88 -7.41 -4.31 -3.00
N LEU A 89 -6.92 -5.22 -3.83
CA LEU A 89 -5.86 -6.16 -3.51
C LEU A 89 -4.65 -5.89 -4.39
N THR A 90 -3.56 -5.46 -3.77
CA THR A 90 -2.26 -5.25 -4.40
C THR A 90 -1.26 -6.20 -3.75
N CYS A 91 -0.56 -6.97 -4.58
CA CYS A 91 0.32 -8.04 -4.11
C CYS A 91 1.28 -8.44 -5.25
N PRO A 92 2.54 -8.80 -4.95
CA PRO A 92 3.54 -9.12 -5.95
C PRO A 92 3.12 -10.21 -6.95
N PRO A 93 3.74 -10.26 -8.15
CA PRO A 93 3.53 -11.33 -9.10
C PRO A 93 3.86 -12.69 -8.46
N ARG A 94 3.21 -13.76 -8.94
CA ARG A 94 3.43 -15.15 -8.49
C ARG A 94 3.17 -15.46 -7.00
N HIS A 95 2.54 -14.55 -6.26
CA HIS A 95 2.12 -14.78 -4.86
C HIS A 95 0.71 -15.40 -4.72
N GLY A 96 0.22 -16.09 -5.75
CA GLY A 96 -1.05 -16.84 -5.69
C GLY A 96 -2.33 -15.99 -5.75
N LYS A 97 -2.23 -14.66 -5.87
CA LYS A 97 -3.38 -13.73 -5.87
C LYS A 97 -4.47 -14.09 -6.90
N SER A 98 -4.14 -14.25 -8.18
CA SER A 98 -5.13 -14.55 -9.24
C SER A 98 -5.64 -15.99 -9.16
N GLN A 99 -4.79 -16.94 -8.74
CA GLN A 99 -5.22 -18.33 -8.48
C GLN A 99 -6.25 -18.38 -7.35
N ARG A 100 -6.08 -17.55 -6.30
CA ARG A 100 -7.02 -17.50 -5.20
C ARG A 100 -8.26 -16.66 -5.50
N ALA A 101 -8.09 -15.43 -5.95
CA ALA A 101 -9.15 -14.45 -6.08
C ALA A 101 -9.92 -14.51 -7.41
N SER A 102 -9.33 -15.03 -8.49
CA SER A 102 -9.97 -15.08 -9.83
C SER A 102 -10.34 -16.50 -10.27
N ARG A 103 -10.02 -17.51 -9.46
CA ARG A 103 -10.29 -18.93 -9.75
C ARG A 103 -11.02 -19.62 -8.59
N TRP A 104 -10.31 -19.94 -7.50
CA TRP A 104 -10.90 -20.63 -6.35
C TRP A 104 -11.99 -19.82 -5.63
N GLY A 105 -11.79 -18.51 -5.47
CA GLY A 105 -12.73 -17.58 -4.84
C GLY A 105 -14.09 -17.54 -5.54
N PRO A 106 -14.15 -17.26 -6.86
CA PRO A 106 -15.38 -17.30 -7.64
C PRO A 106 -16.10 -18.65 -7.60
N LEU A 107 -15.35 -19.76 -7.73
CA LEU A 107 -15.91 -21.11 -7.64
C LEU A 107 -16.55 -21.35 -6.27
N TRP A 108 -15.84 -20.98 -5.20
CA TRP A 108 -16.34 -21.07 -3.83
C TRP A 108 -17.57 -20.19 -3.60
N TYR A 109 -17.53 -18.95 -4.10
CA TYR A 109 -18.64 -18.00 -3.98
C TYR A 109 -19.90 -18.52 -4.67
N LEU A 110 -19.79 -19.04 -5.90
CA LEU A 110 -20.91 -19.64 -6.64
C LEU A 110 -21.48 -20.86 -5.93
N ARG A 111 -20.63 -21.66 -5.27
CA ARG A 111 -21.11 -22.79 -4.44
C ARG A 111 -21.95 -22.30 -3.25
N ARG A 112 -21.54 -21.22 -2.61
CA ARG A 112 -22.27 -20.61 -1.47
C ARG A 112 -23.53 -19.87 -1.92
N ASN A 113 -23.48 -19.23 -3.08
CA ASN A 113 -24.52 -18.38 -3.65
C ASN A 113 -24.86 -18.78 -5.11
N PRO A 114 -25.50 -19.95 -5.32
CA PRO A 114 -25.70 -20.51 -6.67
C PRO A 114 -26.67 -19.73 -7.56
N GLU A 115 -27.40 -18.77 -7.01
CA GLU A 115 -28.29 -17.87 -7.74
C GLU A 115 -27.60 -16.57 -8.14
N HIS A 116 -26.41 -16.32 -7.61
CA HIS A 116 -25.65 -15.11 -7.89
C HIS A 116 -24.85 -15.22 -9.17
N ARG A 117 -24.57 -14.07 -9.76
CA ARG A 117 -23.70 -13.94 -10.93
C ARG A 117 -22.36 -13.32 -10.54
N VAL A 118 -21.28 -13.97 -10.96
CA VAL A 118 -19.91 -13.44 -10.88
C VAL A 118 -19.51 -12.87 -12.23
N MET A 119 -18.84 -11.72 -12.23
CA MET A 119 -18.22 -11.14 -13.41
C MET A 119 -16.73 -10.99 -13.19
N ILE A 120 -15.89 -11.50 -14.11
CA ILE A 120 -14.44 -11.31 -14.07
C ILE A 120 -14.02 -10.52 -15.30
N ALA A 121 -13.26 -9.45 -15.10
CA ALA A 121 -12.67 -8.66 -16.17
C ALA A 121 -11.15 -8.63 -16.03
N CYS A 122 -10.44 -8.84 -17.13
CA CYS A 122 -8.97 -8.81 -17.19
C CYS A 122 -8.52 -7.90 -18.34
N TYR A 123 -7.27 -7.44 -18.38
CA TYR A 123 -6.79 -6.59 -19.48
C TYR A 123 -7.09 -7.16 -20.88
N GLY A 124 -7.04 -8.48 -21.04
CA GLY A 124 -7.24 -9.19 -22.30
C GLY A 124 -8.39 -10.20 -22.26
N ALA A 125 -9.07 -10.38 -23.39
CA ALA A 125 -10.17 -11.34 -23.52
C ALA A 125 -9.68 -12.79 -23.33
N ASP A 126 -8.52 -13.15 -23.87
CA ASP A 126 -7.99 -14.52 -23.76
C ASP A 126 -7.73 -14.92 -22.30
N LEU A 127 -7.15 -14.02 -21.51
CA LEU A 127 -6.92 -14.26 -20.08
C LEU A 127 -8.25 -14.42 -19.33
N ALA A 128 -9.24 -13.57 -19.65
CA ALA A 128 -10.57 -13.68 -19.07
C ALA A 128 -11.27 -15.00 -19.44
N ASP A 129 -11.11 -15.47 -20.67
CA ASP A 129 -11.63 -16.74 -21.16
C ASP A 129 -10.94 -17.93 -20.48
N ASP A 130 -9.66 -17.82 -20.16
CA ASP A 130 -8.92 -18.85 -19.42
C ASP A 130 -9.42 -19.00 -17.98
N HIS A 131 -9.71 -17.90 -17.27
CA HIS A 131 -10.38 -17.96 -15.97
C HIS A 131 -11.77 -18.62 -16.07
N GLY A 132 -12.54 -18.23 -17.09
CA GLY A 132 -13.86 -18.78 -17.38
C GLY A 132 -13.84 -20.28 -17.61
N ARG A 133 -12.93 -20.72 -18.49
CA ARG A 133 -12.69 -22.13 -18.83
C ARG A 133 -12.27 -22.92 -17.61
N TRP A 134 -11.29 -22.43 -16.85
CA TRP A 134 -10.79 -23.11 -15.66
C TRP A 134 -11.92 -23.39 -14.66
N ILE A 135 -12.71 -22.38 -14.29
CA ILE A 135 -13.80 -22.54 -13.30
C ILE A 135 -14.87 -23.51 -13.81
N ARG A 136 -15.23 -23.40 -15.10
CA ARG A 136 -16.19 -24.30 -15.73
C ARG A 136 -15.71 -25.76 -15.72
N ASP A 137 -14.43 -25.98 -15.97
CA ASP A 137 -13.86 -27.33 -16.01
C ASP A 137 -13.76 -27.91 -14.59
N GLN A 138 -13.47 -27.10 -13.57
CA GLN A 138 -13.58 -27.51 -12.16
C GLN A 138 -15.02 -27.84 -11.75
N LEU A 139 -16.03 -27.10 -12.25
CA LEU A 139 -17.44 -27.41 -12.04
C LEU A 139 -17.84 -28.77 -12.63
N LYS A 140 -17.22 -29.18 -13.74
CA LYS A 140 -17.42 -30.51 -14.35
C LYS A 140 -16.70 -31.59 -13.55
N GLU A 141 -15.41 -31.40 -13.30
CA GLU A 141 -14.53 -32.36 -12.63
C GLU A 141 -15.03 -32.68 -11.21
N TYR A 142 -15.38 -31.66 -10.43
CA TYR A 142 -15.77 -31.79 -9.02
C TYR A 142 -17.28 -31.71 -8.80
N SER A 143 -18.11 -31.88 -9.85
CA SER A 143 -19.57 -31.68 -9.76
C SER A 143 -20.24 -32.39 -8.57
N PRO A 144 -19.97 -33.68 -8.26
CA PRO A 144 -20.59 -34.37 -7.14
C PRO A 144 -20.19 -33.80 -5.78
N ALA A 145 -18.97 -33.25 -5.67
CA ALA A 145 -18.46 -32.67 -4.43
C ALA A 145 -18.94 -31.23 -4.23
N LEU A 146 -19.06 -30.44 -5.30
CA LEU A 146 -19.43 -29.03 -5.21
C LEU A 146 -20.90 -28.82 -4.83
N GLY A 147 -21.80 -29.74 -5.20
CA GLY A 147 -23.23 -29.60 -4.92
C GLY A 147 -23.93 -28.52 -5.77
N ILE A 148 -23.23 -28.02 -6.79
CA ILE A 148 -23.75 -27.16 -7.85
C ILE A 148 -23.36 -27.77 -9.20
N LYS A 149 -24.17 -27.48 -10.23
CA LYS A 149 -24.01 -28.07 -11.56
C LYS A 149 -24.05 -27.00 -12.64
N LEU A 150 -23.27 -27.22 -13.68
CA LEU A 150 -23.30 -26.41 -14.89
C LEU A 150 -24.60 -26.69 -15.64
N HIS A 151 -25.28 -25.66 -16.14
CA HIS A 151 -26.44 -25.87 -17.00
C HIS A 151 -26.02 -26.61 -18.29
N PRO A 152 -26.76 -27.63 -18.77
CA PRO A 152 -26.34 -28.47 -19.89
C PRO A 152 -26.01 -27.71 -21.18
N ALA A 153 -26.67 -26.58 -21.44
CA ALA A 153 -26.43 -25.73 -22.61
C ALA A 153 -25.24 -24.77 -22.48
N SER A 154 -24.53 -24.76 -21.35
CA SER A 154 -23.41 -23.84 -21.10
C SER A 154 -22.09 -24.43 -21.61
N HIS A 155 -21.74 -24.11 -22.86
CA HIS A 155 -20.49 -24.60 -23.49
C HIS A 155 -19.41 -23.53 -23.66
N ALA A 156 -19.74 -22.24 -23.57
CA ALA A 156 -18.78 -21.16 -23.80
C ALA A 156 -17.75 -21.07 -22.65
N ALA A 157 -16.55 -20.56 -22.97
CA ALA A 157 -15.50 -20.30 -21.97
C ALA A 157 -15.80 -18.99 -21.23
N ASN A 158 -16.17 -17.95 -21.97
CA ASN A 158 -16.42 -16.61 -21.46
C ASN A 158 -17.76 -16.42 -20.72
N ARG A 159 -18.64 -17.43 -20.75
CA ARG A 159 -19.95 -17.35 -20.11
C ARG A 159 -20.55 -18.72 -19.85
N PHE A 160 -21.08 -18.89 -18.65
CA PHE A 160 -21.92 -20.03 -18.32
C PHE A 160 -23.00 -19.69 -17.30
N ASP A 161 -24.07 -20.46 -17.32
CA ASP A 161 -25.13 -20.46 -16.32
C ASP A 161 -25.09 -21.78 -15.52
N LEU A 162 -25.42 -21.70 -14.23
CA LEU A 162 -25.61 -22.88 -13.38
C LEU A 162 -27.02 -23.47 -13.56
N GLU A 163 -27.19 -24.74 -13.18
CA GLU A 163 -28.52 -25.34 -13.06
C GLU A 163 -29.37 -24.57 -12.05
N GLN A 164 -30.64 -24.36 -12.41
CA GLN A 164 -31.59 -23.64 -11.59
C GLN A 164 -31.92 -24.44 -10.33
N ARG A 165 -31.86 -23.79 -9.17
CA ARG A 165 -32.32 -24.42 -7.92
C ARG A 165 -33.83 -24.64 -7.97
N ARG A 166 -34.26 -25.78 -7.43
CA ARG A 166 -35.69 -26.10 -7.28
C ARG A 166 -36.38 -25.02 -6.45
N GLY A 167 -37.42 -24.40 -7.00
CA GLY A 167 -38.17 -23.32 -6.34
C GLY A 167 -37.59 -21.91 -6.56
N SER A 168 -36.50 -21.77 -7.30
CA SER A 168 -35.94 -20.48 -7.70
C SER A 168 -36.38 -20.08 -9.09
N SER A 169 -36.59 -18.79 -9.35
CA SER A 169 -36.80 -18.22 -10.68
C SER A 169 -35.50 -17.65 -11.29
N VAL A 170 -34.40 -17.64 -10.53
CA VAL A 170 -33.15 -16.98 -10.91
C VAL A 170 -32.07 -18.03 -11.20
N ARG A 171 -31.24 -17.74 -12.21
CA ARG A 171 -30.06 -18.54 -12.53
C ARG A 171 -28.78 -17.74 -12.28
N GLY A 172 -27.96 -18.26 -11.39
CA GLY A 172 -26.60 -17.78 -11.20
C GLY A 172 -25.67 -18.26 -12.32
N GLY A 173 -24.39 -17.97 -12.15
CA GLY A 173 -23.36 -18.33 -13.12
C GLY A 173 -22.29 -17.27 -13.24
N MET A 174 -21.60 -17.27 -14.37
CA MET A 174 -20.44 -16.41 -14.55
C MET A 174 -20.36 -15.82 -15.95
N VAL A 175 -19.78 -14.63 -16.02
CA VAL A 175 -19.39 -13.96 -17.27
C VAL A 175 -17.95 -13.49 -17.10
N THR A 176 -17.13 -13.67 -18.12
CA THR A 176 -15.78 -13.10 -18.18
C THR A 176 -15.63 -12.24 -19.43
N ALA A 177 -14.79 -11.21 -19.36
CA ALA A 177 -14.52 -10.34 -20.50
C ALA A 177 -13.15 -9.65 -20.39
N GLY A 178 -12.58 -9.27 -21.54
CA GLY A 178 -11.47 -8.33 -21.58
C GLY A 178 -11.92 -6.90 -21.26
N VAL A 179 -10.99 -6.07 -20.78
CA VAL A 179 -11.22 -4.62 -20.60
C VAL A 179 -11.52 -3.98 -21.96
N GLY A 180 -12.57 -3.16 -22.00
CA GLY A 180 -13.12 -2.61 -23.25
C GLY A 180 -14.00 -3.58 -24.05
N GLY A 181 -14.18 -4.82 -23.59
CA GLY A 181 -15.12 -5.78 -24.15
C GLY A 181 -16.58 -5.49 -23.77
N ALA A 182 -17.52 -5.99 -24.59
CA ALA A 182 -18.94 -5.81 -24.36
C ALA A 182 -19.47 -6.70 -23.21
N LEU A 183 -19.89 -6.07 -22.11
CA LEU A 183 -20.56 -6.71 -20.97
C LEU A 183 -22.09 -6.60 -21.11
N ASN A 184 -22.65 -7.22 -22.15
CA ASN A 184 -24.07 -7.07 -22.51
C ASN A 184 -25.01 -7.95 -21.67
N GLY A 185 -26.12 -7.35 -21.23
CA GLY A 185 -27.37 -8.05 -20.91
C GLY A 185 -27.48 -8.77 -19.57
N LYS A 186 -26.44 -8.80 -18.71
CA LYS A 186 -26.54 -9.38 -17.36
C LYS A 186 -25.67 -8.60 -16.36
N GLY A 187 -26.28 -8.20 -15.24
CA GLY A 187 -25.54 -7.62 -14.12
C GLY A 187 -24.84 -8.66 -13.24
N PHE A 188 -24.07 -8.22 -12.25
CA PHE A 188 -23.35 -9.11 -11.33
C PHE A 188 -23.66 -8.80 -9.86
N ASN A 189 -23.54 -9.83 -9.01
CA ASN A 189 -23.54 -9.72 -7.56
C ASN A 189 -22.12 -9.60 -7.00
N LEU A 190 -21.13 -10.15 -7.70
CA LEU A 190 -19.71 -10.01 -7.41
C LEU A 190 -18.96 -9.69 -8.70
N GLY A 191 -18.32 -8.53 -8.75
CA GLY A 191 -17.45 -8.12 -9.85
C GLY A 191 -15.99 -8.22 -9.44
N ILE A 192 -15.16 -8.82 -10.28
CA ILE A 192 -13.73 -8.96 -10.06
C ILE A 192 -13.03 -8.35 -11.27
N ILE A 193 -12.09 -7.44 -11.03
CA ILE A 193 -11.17 -6.93 -12.04
C ILE A 193 -9.81 -7.49 -11.67
N ASP A 194 -9.19 -8.28 -12.55
CA ASP A 194 -7.88 -8.90 -12.34
C ASP A 194 -6.88 -8.39 -13.36
N ASP A 195 -5.92 -7.58 -12.89
CA ASP A 195 -4.88 -6.92 -13.66
C ASP A 195 -5.46 -6.19 -14.90
N PRO A 196 -6.01 -4.97 -14.73
CA PRO A 196 -6.68 -4.25 -15.82
C PRO A 196 -5.72 -3.74 -16.91
N PHE A 197 -4.40 -3.78 -16.68
CA PHE A 197 -3.36 -3.38 -17.64
C PHE A 197 -2.54 -4.60 -18.05
N LYS A 198 -2.16 -4.67 -19.33
CA LYS A 198 -1.33 -5.76 -19.86
C LYS A 198 0.08 -5.78 -19.27
N GLY A 199 0.58 -4.63 -18.89
CA GLY A 199 1.93 -4.45 -18.36
C GLY A 199 2.32 -2.98 -18.36
N HIS A 200 3.62 -2.74 -18.20
CA HIS A 200 4.19 -1.41 -18.07
C HIS A 200 3.75 -0.42 -19.16
N ASP A 201 3.94 -0.75 -20.44
CA ASP A 201 3.73 0.21 -21.54
C ASP A 201 2.26 0.64 -21.66
N ASP A 202 1.36 -0.31 -21.37
CA ASP A 202 -0.09 -0.07 -21.35
C ASP A 202 -0.46 0.85 -20.17
N ALA A 203 0.09 0.59 -18.99
CA ALA A 203 -0.11 1.43 -17.81
C ALA A 203 0.56 2.81 -17.92
N ALA A 204 1.68 2.92 -18.63
CA ALA A 204 2.40 4.17 -18.87
C ALA A 204 1.69 5.05 -19.92
N SER A 205 0.84 4.48 -20.77
CA SER A 205 0.09 5.21 -21.79
C SER A 205 -1.10 5.99 -21.19
N PRO A 206 -1.11 7.34 -21.23
CA PRO A 206 -2.23 8.13 -20.73
C PRO A 206 -3.55 7.80 -21.42
N ALA A 207 -3.51 7.52 -22.73
CA ALA A 207 -4.69 7.15 -23.51
C ALA A 207 -5.30 5.81 -23.06
N GLN A 208 -4.45 4.82 -22.71
CA GLN A 208 -4.93 3.54 -22.21
C GLN A 208 -5.47 3.65 -20.78
N ARG A 209 -4.80 4.41 -19.90
CA ARG A 209 -5.34 4.72 -18.57
C ARG A 209 -6.71 5.36 -18.64
N GLU A 210 -6.89 6.32 -19.55
CA GLU A 210 -8.19 6.98 -19.76
C GLU A 210 -9.24 6.01 -20.31
N ARG A 211 -8.89 5.19 -21.30
CA ARG A 211 -9.79 4.15 -21.83
C ARG A 211 -10.25 3.18 -20.75
N ILE A 212 -9.35 2.71 -19.89
CA ILE A 212 -9.66 1.77 -18.81
C ILE A 212 -10.52 2.44 -17.74
N TRP A 213 -10.21 3.69 -17.40
CA TRP A 213 -11.00 4.51 -16.48
C TRP A 213 -12.45 4.69 -16.96
N GLU A 214 -12.63 5.10 -18.22
CA GLU A 214 -13.95 5.29 -18.80
C GLU A 214 -14.70 3.96 -18.96
N TRP A 215 -14.01 2.87 -19.32
CA TRP A 215 -14.62 1.54 -19.33
C TRP A 215 -15.10 1.12 -17.93
N TYR A 216 -14.31 1.35 -16.88
CA TYR A 216 -14.70 1.03 -15.51
C TYR A 216 -15.98 1.79 -15.14
N ARG A 217 -16.02 3.11 -15.37
CA ARG A 217 -17.16 3.97 -15.00
C ARG A 217 -18.42 3.67 -15.79
N SER A 218 -18.31 3.56 -17.11
CA SER A 218 -19.46 3.51 -18.01
C SER A 218 -19.98 2.08 -18.24
N VAL A 219 -19.09 1.08 -18.24
CA VAL A 219 -19.43 -0.31 -18.56
C VAL A 219 -19.42 -1.16 -17.30
N PHE A 220 -18.28 -1.33 -16.65
CA PHE A 220 -18.15 -2.31 -15.56
C PHE A 220 -19.01 -1.94 -14.35
N PHE A 221 -18.83 -0.73 -13.82
CA PHE A 221 -19.50 -0.27 -12.61
C PHE A 221 -21.02 -0.20 -12.76
N THR A 222 -21.53 0.10 -13.96
CA THR A 222 -22.98 0.17 -14.23
C THR A 222 -23.66 -1.20 -14.30
N ARG A 223 -22.90 -2.31 -14.38
CA ARG A 223 -23.45 -3.68 -14.36
C ARG A 223 -23.62 -4.28 -12.97
N ARG A 224 -23.13 -3.60 -11.93
CA ARG A 224 -23.32 -4.06 -10.56
C ARG A 224 -24.81 -4.07 -10.20
N ALA A 225 -25.32 -5.18 -9.67
CA ALA A 225 -26.65 -5.21 -9.07
C ALA A 225 -26.67 -4.39 -7.77
N PRO A 226 -27.86 -3.98 -7.26
CA PRO A 226 -27.97 -3.46 -5.91
C PRO A 226 -27.34 -4.42 -4.88
N GLY A 227 -26.52 -3.90 -3.98
CA GLY A 227 -25.80 -4.71 -2.98
C GLY A 227 -24.59 -5.48 -3.51
N ALA A 228 -24.23 -5.35 -4.79
CA ALA A 228 -23.08 -6.05 -5.34
C ALA A 228 -21.75 -5.60 -4.71
N SER A 229 -20.84 -6.57 -4.57
CA SER A 229 -19.47 -6.37 -4.11
C SER A 229 -18.48 -6.34 -5.27
N LEU A 230 -17.36 -5.64 -5.09
CA LEU A 230 -16.30 -5.50 -6.07
C LEU A 230 -14.96 -5.93 -5.47
N ILE A 231 -14.14 -6.60 -6.27
CA ILE A 231 -12.73 -6.88 -5.96
C ILE A 231 -11.91 -6.36 -7.13
N LEU A 232 -10.97 -5.46 -6.87
CA LEU A 232 -9.96 -5.03 -7.82
C LEU A 232 -8.63 -5.63 -7.39
N ILE A 233 -8.09 -6.50 -8.23
CA ILE A 233 -6.75 -7.07 -8.09
C ILE A 233 -5.89 -6.35 -9.11
N ASN A 234 -4.76 -5.79 -8.67
CA ASN A 234 -3.87 -5.09 -9.56
C ASN A 234 -2.42 -5.27 -9.12
N THR A 235 -1.58 -5.69 -10.05
CA THR A 235 -0.13 -5.56 -9.93
C THR A 235 0.23 -4.15 -10.37
N ARG A 236 0.61 -3.28 -9.44
CA ARG A 236 0.74 -1.84 -9.67
C ARG A 236 1.89 -1.51 -10.63
N TRP A 237 1.60 -0.80 -11.72
CA TRP A 237 2.62 -0.37 -12.71
C TRP A 237 2.83 1.14 -12.76
N HIS A 238 1.79 1.92 -12.42
CA HIS A 238 1.79 3.37 -12.54
C HIS A 238 0.96 3.98 -11.40
N GLU A 239 1.32 5.17 -10.92
CA GLU A 239 0.58 5.82 -9.83
C GLU A 239 -0.87 6.16 -10.22
N ASP A 240 -1.07 6.61 -11.46
CA ASP A 240 -2.38 6.95 -12.06
C ASP A 240 -3.09 5.74 -12.70
N ASP A 241 -2.68 4.50 -12.40
CA ASP A 241 -3.43 3.33 -12.83
C ASP A 241 -4.86 3.29 -12.21
N LEU A 242 -5.68 2.33 -12.63
CA LEU A 242 -7.07 2.24 -12.17
C LEU A 242 -7.17 2.24 -10.64
N SER A 243 -6.28 1.53 -9.95
CA SER A 243 -6.21 1.50 -8.49
C SER A 243 -5.91 2.89 -7.93
N GLY A 244 -4.85 3.55 -8.39
CA GLY A 244 -4.50 4.88 -7.90
C GLY A 244 -5.55 5.96 -8.18
N ARG A 245 -6.20 5.93 -9.36
CA ARG A 245 -7.33 6.83 -9.66
C ARG A 245 -8.50 6.59 -8.71
N LEU A 246 -8.86 5.34 -8.45
CA LEU A 246 -9.95 5.02 -7.51
C LEU A 246 -9.64 5.49 -6.09
N LEU A 247 -8.40 5.30 -5.63
CA LEU A 247 -7.98 5.79 -4.32
C LEU A 247 -7.97 7.32 -4.23
N LYS A 248 -7.61 8.01 -5.32
CA LYS A 248 -7.67 9.48 -5.36
C LYS A 248 -9.10 10.02 -5.34
N HIS A 249 -10.03 9.37 -6.04
CA HIS A 249 -11.41 9.85 -6.20
C HIS A 249 -12.38 9.37 -5.10
N GLU A 250 -12.19 8.15 -4.58
CA GLU A 250 -13.10 7.54 -3.61
C GLU A 250 -12.35 6.72 -2.52
N PRO A 251 -11.41 7.34 -1.78
CA PRO A 251 -10.51 6.63 -0.84
C PRO A 251 -11.25 5.84 0.25
N HIS A 252 -12.36 6.38 0.75
CA HIS A 252 -13.14 5.76 1.84
C HIS A 252 -13.99 4.56 1.40
N ARG A 253 -14.08 4.31 0.09
CA ARG A 253 -14.96 3.27 -0.45
C ARG A 253 -14.28 1.90 -0.52
N TRP A 254 -12.96 1.91 -0.67
CA TRP A 254 -12.15 0.74 -0.93
C TRP A 254 -11.45 0.27 0.34
N LEU A 255 -11.74 -0.96 0.75
CA LEU A 255 -10.91 -1.67 1.71
C LEU A 255 -9.62 -2.09 1.00
N GLN A 256 -8.51 -1.43 1.34
CA GLN A 256 -7.20 -1.73 0.77
C GLN A 256 -6.55 -2.90 1.52
N ILE A 257 -6.14 -3.90 0.76
CA ILE A 257 -5.27 -5.00 1.18
C ILE A 257 -4.00 -4.84 0.34
N ASP A 258 -3.05 -4.07 0.88
CA ASP A 258 -1.77 -3.81 0.24
C ASP A 258 -0.68 -4.67 0.86
N LEU A 259 -0.09 -5.55 0.06
CA LEU A 259 0.80 -6.61 0.53
C LEU A 259 2.14 -6.51 -0.21
N PRO A 260 3.09 -5.70 0.29
CA PRO A 260 4.42 -5.60 -0.31
C PRO A 260 5.24 -6.87 -0.08
N ALA A 261 6.16 -7.17 -1.00
CA ALA A 261 7.04 -8.34 -0.94
C ALA A 261 7.84 -8.37 0.36
N LEU A 262 8.44 -7.24 0.74
CA LEU A 262 9.01 -6.99 2.06
C LEU A 262 8.08 -6.05 2.82
N ALA A 263 7.77 -6.36 4.08
CA ALA A 263 7.01 -5.44 4.91
C ALA A 263 7.77 -4.10 5.05
N ASP A 264 7.07 -2.98 4.89
CA ASP A 264 7.70 -1.65 4.87
C ASP A 264 6.96 -0.61 5.72
N SER A 265 6.08 -1.07 6.61
CA SER A 265 5.32 -0.23 7.52
C SER A 265 4.97 -1.00 8.82
N PRO A 266 4.93 -0.32 9.98
CA PRO A 266 4.43 -0.91 11.23
C PRO A 266 2.93 -1.26 11.17
N THR A 267 2.19 -0.74 10.19
CA THR A 267 0.78 -1.06 9.96
C THR A 267 0.59 -2.13 8.88
N ASP A 268 1.59 -2.98 8.64
CA ASP A 268 1.49 -4.10 7.70
C ASP A 268 0.24 -4.95 7.98
N PRO A 269 -0.58 -5.31 6.98
CA PRO A 269 -1.84 -6.00 7.22
C PRO A 269 -1.72 -7.39 7.85
N LEU A 270 -0.52 -7.99 7.82
CA LEU A 270 -0.21 -9.28 8.44
C LEU A 270 0.56 -9.12 9.76
N ASN A 271 0.81 -7.89 10.21
CA ASN A 271 1.64 -7.54 11.37
C ASN A 271 3.06 -8.12 11.28
N ARG A 272 3.63 -8.13 10.07
CA ARG A 272 5.02 -8.50 9.84
C ARG A 272 5.97 -7.45 10.41
N THR A 273 7.18 -7.85 10.78
CA THR A 273 8.27 -6.90 11.08
C THR A 273 8.72 -6.27 9.78
N ILE A 274 9.06 -4.98 9.80
CA ILE A 274 9.65 -4.30 8.63
C ILE A 274 10.85 -5.11 8.14
N GLY A 275 10.89 -5.37 6.83
CA GLY A 275 11.87 -6.23 6.18
C GLY A 275 11.45 -7.70 6.03
N ASP A 276 10.41 -8.18 6.73
CA ASP A 276 10.01 -9.58 6.62
C ASP A 276 9.37 -9.90 5.25
N PRO A 277 9.73 -11.04 4.63
CA PRO A 277 9.15 -11.48 3.37
C PRO A 277 7.67 -11.85 3.49
N LEU A 278 6.89 -11.60 2.43
CA LEU A 278 5.46 -11.91 2.37
C LEU A 278 5.19 -13.42 2.35
N TRP A 279 6.08 -14.18 1.71
CA TRP A 279 5.94 -15.62 1.55
C TRP A 279 7.32 -16.31 1.65
N PRO A 280 7.92 -16.36 2.85
CA PRO A 280 9.28 -16.88 3.05
C PRO A 280 9.49 -18.30 2.54
N GLU A 281 8.48 -19.17 2.58
CA GLU A 281 8.60 -20.55 2.10
C GLU A 281 8.72 -20.66 0.56
N GLN A 282 8.51 -19.57 -0.17
CA GLN A 282 8.62 -19.52 -1.62
C GLN A 282 9.55 -18.40 -2.14
N TYR A 283 9.66 -17.31 -1.40
CA TYR A 283 10.47 -16.14 -1.69
C TYR A 283 11.11 -15.68 -0.37
N ASP A 284 12.25 -16.28 -0.04
CA ASP A 284 13.06 -15.83 1.09
C ASP A 284 13.82 -14.54 0.75
N LEU A 285 14.58 -14.00 1.72
CA LEU A 285 15.29 -12.74 1.54
C LEU A 285 16.34 -12.78 0.44
N ASP A 286 17.00 -13.93 0.24
CA ASP A 286 18.05 -14.08 -0.79
C ASP A 286 17.42 -14.06 -2.19
N GLU A 287 16.33 -14.80 -2.40
CA GLU A 287 15.57 -14.78 -3.65
C GLU A 287 14.98 -13.38 -3.94
N LEU A 288 14.45 -12.70 -2.91
CA LEU A 288 13.92 -11.36 -3.07
C LEU A 288 15.01 -10.33 -3.40
N THR A 289 16.21 -10.50 -2.86
CA THR A 289 17.39 -9.69 -3.20
C THR A 289 17.79 -9.91 -4.66
N ASP A 290 17.93 -11.16 -5.11
CA ASP A 290 18.26 -11.49 -6.50
C ASP A 290 17.21 -10.95 -7.50
N ILE A 291 15.93 -11.07 -7.14
CA ILE A 291 14.83 -10.47 -7.91
C ILE A 291 15.00 -8.95 -7.98
N ARG A 292 15.24 -8.27 -6.85
CA ARG A 292 15.41 -6.81 -6.78
C ARG A 292 16.55 -6.34 -7.68
N GLU A 293 17.70 -7.02 -7.64
CA GLU A 293 18.84 -6.72 -8.50
C GLU A 293 18.51 -6.94 -9.99
N SER A 294 17.87 -8.07 -10.30
CA SER A 294 17.56 -8.46 -11.68
C SER A 294 16.53 -7.56 -12.36
N VAL A 295 15.46 -7.18 -11.67
CA VAL A 295 14.39 -6.34 -12.24
C VAL A 295 14.69 -4.84 -12.13
N GLY A 296 15.60 -4.48 -11.23
CA GLY A 296 15.97 -3.11 -10.89
C GLY A 296 14.93 -2.40 -10.02
N GLU A 297 15.40 -1.38 -9.29
CA GLU A 297 14.62 -0.64 -8.27
C GLU A 297 13.23 -0.19 -8.73
N ARG A 298 13.14 0.31 -9.96
CA ARG A 298 11.86 0.81 -10.48
C ARG A 298 10.80 -0.27 -10.57
N VAL A 299 11.16 -1.43 -11.12
CA VAL A 299 10.23 -2.56 -11.27
C VAL A 299 9.98 -3.21 -9.92
N TRP A 300 11.01 -3.27 -9.07
CA TRP A 300 10.90 -3.73 -7.69
C TRP A 300 9.85 -2.93 -6.90
N TYR A 301 9.98 -1.62 -6.83
CA TYR A 301 9.04 -0.78 -6.07
C TYR A 301 7.63 -0.84 -6.64
N ALA A 302 7.47 -0.84 -7.96
CA ALA A 302 6.15 -0.93 -8.59
C ALA A 302 5.49 -2.30 -8.34
N LEU A 303 6.14 -3.38 -8.78
CA LEU A 303 5.52 -4.71 -8.82
C LEU A 303 5.63 -5.50 -7.55
N TYR A 304 6.66 -5.29 -6.74
CA TYR A 304 6.91 -6.07 -5.53
C TYR A 304 6.49 -5.30 -4.29
N GLN A 305 6.91 -4.04 -4.14
CA GLN A 305 6.46 -3.19 -3.03
C GLN A 305 5.11 -2.51 -3.25
N GLN A 306 4.45 -2.68 -4.40
CA GLN A 306 3.13 -2.08 -4.74
C GLN A 306 3.10 -0.54 -4.74
N LYS A 307 4.27 0.10 -4.86
CA LYS A 307 4.47 1.55 -4.81
C LYS A 307 5.03 2.04 -6.16
N PRO A 308 4.20 2.08 -7.22
CA PRO A 308 4.63 2.61 -8.52
C PRO A 308 4.88 4.12 -8.38
N ARG A 309 5.88 4.60 -9.10
CA ARG A 309 6.37 5.98 -9.02
C ARG A 309 6.50 6.58 -10.42
N PRO A 310 6.36 7.89 -10.59
CA PRO A 310 6.45 8.51 -11.91
C PRO A 310 7.79 8.22 -12.60
N LEU A 311 7.75 8.01 -13.92
CA LEU A 311 8.93 7.75 -14.75
C LEU A 311 9.73 9.01 -15.09
N GLU A 312 9.07 10.17 -15.17
CA GLU A 312 9.65 11.42 -15.67
C GLU A 312 9.03 12.65 -15.00
N GLY A 313 9.83 13.71 -14.86
CA GLY A 313 9.44 14.98 -14.24
C GLY A 313 9.92 15.15 -12.79
N GLY A 314 10.39 14.08 -12.16
CA GLY A 314 10.98 14.11 -10.83
C GLY A 314 12.26 14.93 -10.79
N VAL A 315 12.39 15.80 -9.79
CA VAL A 315 13.58 16.67 -9.66
C VAL A 315 14.80 15.86 -9.21
N TRP A 316 14.61 14.77 -8.46
CA TRP A 316 15.66 13.80 -8.12
C TRP A 316 15.55 12.51 -8.92
N LYS A 317 16.69 11.84 -9.10
CA LYS A 317 16.75 10.47 -9.63
C LYS A 317 17.27 9.52 -8.56
N TRP A 318 16.67 8.34 -8.50
CA TRP A 318 17.11 7.25 -7.61
C TRP A 318 18.61 6.97 -7.69
N ALA A 319 19.15 6.85 -8.91
CA ALA A 319 20.57 6.58 -9.12
C ALA A 319 21.49 7.65 -8.49
N TRP A 320 21.04 8.89 -8.32
CA TRP A 320 21.85 9.93 -7.68
C TRP A 320 21.97 9.74 -6.18
N ILE A 321 20.95 9.14 -5.54
CA ILE A 321 20.96 8.81 -4.12
C ILE A 321 21.69 7.48 -3.91
N THR A 322 21.25 6.41 -4.58
CA THR A 322 21.75 5.05 -4.32
C THR A 322 23.21 4.88 -4.69
N SER A 323 23.69 5.50 -5.78
CA SER A 323 25.10 5.38 -6.19
C SER A 323 26.07 6.15 -5.29
N HIS A 324 25.56 7.03 -4.42
CA HIS A 324 26.36 7.84 -3.49
C HIS A 324 25.97 7.62 -2.03
N ARG A 325 25.15 6.60 -1.72
CA ARG A 325 24.81 6.22 -0.35
C ARG A 325 26.07 5.75 0.37
N ILE A 326 26.17 6.07 1.66
CA ILE A 326 27.23 5.56 2.53
C ILE A 326 26.65 4.81 3.72
N THR A 327 27.42 3.88 4.27
CA THR A 327 27.00 3.14 5.45
C THR A 327 27.23 3.96 6.73
N PRO A 328 26.53 3.65 7.84
CA PRO A 328 26.82 4.24 9.14
C PRO A 328 28.28 4.09 9.59
N GLU A 329 28.97 3.01 9.20
CA GLU A 329 30.38 2.81 9.50
C GLU A 329 31.27 3.79 8.74
N ALA A 330 30.98 4.05 7.47
CA ALA A 330 31.71 5.02 6.67
C ALA A 330 31.54 6.44 7.23
N TRP A 331 30.33 6.78 7.68
CA TRP A 331 30.03 8.06 8.33
C TRP A 331 30.88 8.32 9.59
N ARG A 332 31.16 7.29 10.41
CA ARG A 332 32.01 7.45 11.62
C ARG A 332 33.43 7.93 11.32
N GLY A 333 33.90 7.79 10.08
CA GLY A 333 35.20 8.30 9.63
C GLY A 333 35.17 9.73 9.09
N ILE A 334 34.00 10.37 9.05
CA ILE A 334 33.80 11.71 8.48
C ILE A 334 33.62 12.70 9.63
N ASN A 335 34.39 13.79 9.60
CA ASN A 335 34.26 14.88 10.57
C ASN A 335 33.34 15.97 10.00
N PRO A 336 32.16 16.20 10.57
CA PRO A 336 31.30 17.27 10.12
C PRO A 336 31.85 18.64 10.56
N THR A 337 31.82 19.61 9.65
CA THR A 337 32.06 21.03 9.94
C THR A 337 30.82 21.74 10.45
N ARG A 338 29.63 21.23 10.11
CA ARG A 338 28.35 21.76 10.56
C ARG A 338 27.30 20.67 10.56
N VAL A 339 26.49 20.61 11.61
CA VAL A 339 25.33 19.73 11.76
C VAL A 339 24.10 20.57 12.01
N ILE A 340 23.01 20.29 11.30
CA ILE A 340 21.76 21.02 11.44
C ILE A 340 20.57 20.08 11.52
N VAL A 341 19.51 20.54 12.17
CA VAL A 341 18.20 19.89 12.18
C VAL A 341 17.22 20.83 11.50
N ALA A 342 16.49 20.36 10.50
CA ALA A 342 15.46 21.13 9.81
C ALA A 342 14.08 20.53 10.09
N VAL A 343 13.11 21.40 10.32
CA VAL A 343 11.72 21.03 10.53
C VAL A 343 10.80 21.78 9.57
N ASP A 344 9.89 21.03 8.96
CA ASP A 344 8.77 21.54 8.18
C ASP A 344 7.45 21.08 8.80
N HIS A 345 6.49 21.99 8.94
CA HIS A 345 5.22 21.74 9.63
C HIS A 345 4.06 22.50 8.97
N ALA A 346 2.89 21.87 8.92
CA ALA A 346 1.67 22.50 8.41
C ALA A 346 1.13 23.56 9.40
N GLY A 347 1.15 24.84 8.99
CA GLY A 347 0.69 25.98 9.81
C GLY A 347 -0.84 26.22 9.81
N GLY A 348 -1.67 25.18 9.88
CA GLY A 348 -3.13 25.28 9.77
C GLY A 348 -3.91 25.03 11.06
N ASP A 349 -4.91 25.86 11.35
CA ASP A 349 -5.85 25.82 12.49
C ASP A 349 -6.83 24.61 12.49
N THR A 350 -6.47 23.53 11.80
CA THR A 350 -7.26 22.30 11.76
C THR A 350 -6.54 21.24 12.58
N MET A 351 -7.19 20.79 13.66
CA MET A 351 -6.79 19.64 14.48
C MET A 351 -6.76 18.32 13.68
N ARG A 352 -5.83 18.20 12.72
CA ARG A 352 -5.49 16.98 12.00
C ARG A 352 -4.01 16.69 12.24
N ASN A 353 -3.71 15.42 12.49
CA ASN A 353 -2.37 14.88 12.61
C ASN A 353 -1.65 14.91 11.25
N ASP A 354 -1.36 16.11 10.74
CA ASP A 354 -0.58 16.29 9.51
C ASP A 354 0.88 15.87 9.77
N GLU A 355 1.57 15.39 8.74
CA GLU A 355 2.97 14.95 8.84
C GLU A 355 3.86 16.16 9.17
N VAL A 356 4.82 15.97 10.07
CA VAL A 356 5.86 16.95 10.35
C VAL A 356 7.16 16.40 9.77
N GLY A 357 7.75 17.13 8.82
CA GLY A 357 9.07 16.84 8.26
C GLY A 357 10.15 17.16 9.30
N LEU A 358 10.99 16.20 9.66
CA LEU A 358 12.08 16.36 10.61
C LEU A 358 13.33 15.63 10.11
N VAL A 359 14.32 16.38 9.64
CA VAL A 359 15.52 15.83 9.00
C VAL A 359 16.78 16.40 9.64
N CYS A 360 17.76 15.56 9.94
CA CYS A 360 19.10 15.99 10.33
C CYS A 360 20.07 15.84 9.17
N ALA A 361 20.87 16.87 8.93
CA ALA A 361 21.89 16.87 7.89
C ALA A 361 23.21 17.47 8.40
N ALA A 362 24.31 17.07 7.79
CA ALA A 362 25.64 17.58 8.09
C ALA A 362 26.41 17.93 6.82
N ARG A 363 27.46 18.75 6.97
CA ARG A 363 28.43 19.09 5.93
C ARG A 363 29.84 18.79 6.44
N ASP A 364 30.73 18.35 5.56
CA ASP A 364 32.16 18.14 5.87
C ASP A 364 33.05 19.29 5.37
N ASP A 365 34.37 19.13 5.52
CA ASP A 365 35.38 20.09 5.08
C ASP A 365 35.45 20.24 3.54
N ASP A 366 35.16 19.17 2.80
CA ASP A 366 35.19 19.15 1.33
C ASP A 366 33.89 19.70 0.70
N GLY A 367 32.91 20.04 1.53
CA GLY A 367 31.61 20.58 1.11
C GLY A 367 30.63 19.52 0.62
N HIS A 368 30.88 18.26 0.94
CA HIS A 368 29.90 17.18 0.82
C HIS A 368 28.89 17.29 1.97
N MET A 369 27.63 16.93 1.67
CA MET A 369 26.53 16.96 2.62
C MET A 369 25.97 15.56 2.84
N TYR A 370 25.47 15.33 4.04
CA TYR A 370 25.06 14.02 4.53
C TYR A 370 23.69 14.14 5.19
N ILE A 371 22.70 13.37 4.72
CA ILE A 371 21.46 13.16 5.45
C ILE A 371 21.72 12.08 6.50
N LEU A 372 21.56 12.43 7.77
CA LEU A 372 21.87 11.56 8.91
C LEU A 372 20.63 10.85 9.46
N ASP A 373 19.50 11.55 9.49
CA ASP A 373 18.24 11.03 10.03
C ASP A 373 17.04 11.61 9.30
N ASP A 374 16.02 10.78 9.10
CA ASP A 374 14.64 11.17 8.85
C ASP A 374 13.78 10.70 10.05
N ARG A 375 13.34 11.64 10.90
CA ARG A 375 12.44 11.39 12.04
C ARG A 375 11.04 11.94 11.80
N SER A 376 10.70 12.18 10.54
CA SER A 376 9.42 12.73 10.18
C SER A 376 8.29 11.75 10.52
N ARG A 377 7.17 12.27 11.00
CA ARG A 377 5.95 11.52 11.33
C ARG A 377 4.83 12.49 11.69
N SER A 378 3.59 12.00 11.79
CA SER A 378 2.48 12.81 12.30
C SER A 378 2.70 13.16 13.78
N MET A 379 2.77 14.45 14.08
CA MET A 379 3.03 14.97 15.44
C MET A 379 2.17 16.20 15.74
N GLY A 380 1.71 16.31 16.98
CA GLY A 380 1.11 17.55 17.48
C GLY A 380 2.16 18.63 17.78
N ALA A 381 1.71 19.88 17.95
CA ALA A 381 2.58 21.05 18.17
C ALA A 381 3.60 20.86 19.30
N ASP A 382 3.13 20.36 20.45
CA ASP A 382 3.97 20.16 21.65
C ASP A 382 4.98 19.00 21.47
N THR A 383 4.62 18.00 20.65
CA THR A 383 5.45 16.81 20.42
C THR A 383 6.61 17.11 19.49
N TRP A 384 6.35 17.79 18.36
CA TRP A 384 7.42 18.00 17.38
C TRP A 384 8.52 18.92 17.90
N GLY A 385 8.19 19.94 18.70
CA GLY A 385 9.18 20.84 19.30
C GLY A 385 10.19 20.10 20.17
N THR A 386 9.69 19.15 20.96
CA THR A 386 10.52 18.29 21.83
C THR A 386 11.40 17.35 21.00
N GLU A 387 10.84 16.72 19.96
CA GLU A 387 11.58 15.79 19.11
C GLU A 387 12.69 16.47 18.29
N VAL A 388 12.46 17.70 17.81
CA VAL A 388 13.50 18.54 17.19
C VAL A 388 14.67 18.76 18.15
N CYS A 389 14.37 19.16 19.40
CA CYS A 389 15.40 19.42 20.39
C CYS A 389 16.17 18.16 20.79
N ARG A 390 15.49 17.01 20.94
CA ARG A 390 16.13 15.72 21.21
C ARG A 390 17.06 15.30 20.08
N LEU A 391 16.61 15.38 18.83
CA LEU A 391 17.45 15.08 17.67
C LEU A 391 18.66 16.03 17.62
N ALA A 392 18.48 17.30 17.93
CA ALA A 392 19.57 18.27 18.00
C ALA A 392 20.59 17.94 19.10
N ILE A 393 20.16 17.48 20.28
CA ILE A 393 21.04 17.04 21.36
C ILE A 393 21.80 15.77 20.94
N GLU A 394 21.09 14.78 20.42
CA GLU A 394 21.66 13.49 20.00
C GLU A 394 22.72 13.64 18.90
N ARG A 395 22.52 14.59 17.98
CA ARG A 395 23.43 14.87 16.86
C ARG A 395 24.39 16.02 17.11
N GLN A 396 24.34 16.63 18.30
CA GLN A 396 25.12 17.83 18.66
C GLN A 396 25.00 18.93 17.59
N ALA A 397 23.77 19.22 17.16
CA ALA A 397 23.50 20.16 16.09
C ALA A 397 23.90 21.60 16.45
N ASP A 398 24.46 22.31 15.47
CA ASP A 398 24.85 23.72 15.59
C ASP A 398 23.64 24.66 15.41
N ALA A 399 22.66 24.25 14.60
CA ALA A 399 21.50 25.06 14.28
C ALA A 399 20.23 24.23 14.06
N ILE A 400 19.09 24.87 14.29
CA ILE A 400 17.74 24.36 14.00
C ILE A 400 17.11 25.28 12.95
N VAL A 401 16.76 24.74 11.79
CA VAL A 401 16.13 25.48 10.69
C VAL A 401 14.61 25.32 10.79
N VAL A 402 13.88 26.44 10.81
CA VAL A 402 12.41 26.48 10.92
C VAL A 402 11.81 27.32 9.80
N GLU A 403 10.77 26.82 9.12
CA GLU A 403 10.03 27.62 8.12
C GLU A 403 9.09 28.63 8.79
N LYS A 404 9.11 29.88 8.31
CA LYS A 404 8.23 30.95 8.77
C LYS A 404 6.95 31.01 7.95
N ASN A 405 5.85 30.54 8.54
CA ASN A 405 4.51 30.60 7.94
C ASN A 405 3.81 31.95 8.20
N PHE A 406 2.82 32.30 7.36
CA PHE A 406 2.02 33.54 7.45
C PHE A 406 1.16 33.55 8.73
N GLY A 407 1.79 33.90 9.86
CA GLY A 407 1.18 33.93 11.20
C GLY A 407 2.09 34.36 12.35
N GLY A 408 3.42 34.50 12.14
CA GLY A 408 4.38 34.98 13.15
C GLY A 408 5.39 33.91 13.61
N ASP A 409 6.17 34.22 14.65
CA ASP A 409 7.34 33.45 15.17
C ASP A 409 6.97 32.13 15.92
N MET A 410 5.85 31.49 15.59
CA MET A 410 5.29 30.38 16.38
C MET A 410 6.22 29.16 16.46
N ALA A 411 6.85 28.77 15.36
CA ALA A 411 7.78 27.64 15.32
C ALA A 411 9.02 27.88 16.21
N SER A 412 9.61 29.07 16.11
CA SER A 412 10.75 29.49 16.93
C SER A 412 10.40 29.49 18.42
N GLN A 413 9.17 29.90 18.77
CA GLN A 413 8.67 29.87 20.15
C GLN A 413 8.49 28.45 20.67
N ILE A 414 7.91 27.54 19.88
CA ILE A 414 7.73 26.12 20.23
C ILE A 414 9.09 25.47 20.51
N VAL A 415 10.08 25.65 19.63
CA VAL A 415 11.44 25.11 19.82
C VAL A 415 12.09 25.70 21.06
N THR A 416 11.98 27.01 21.27
CA THR A 416 12.55 27.69 22.46
C THR A 416 11.91 27.20 23.76
N GLN A 417 10.60 26.98 23.77
CA GLN A 417 9.90 26.46 24.93
C GLN A 417 10.31 25.02 25.23
N ALA A 418 10.30 24.15 24.21
CA ALA A 418 10.72 22.75 24.35
C ALA A 418 12.17 22.64 24.86
N TRP A 419 13.09 23.48 24.35
CA TRP A 419 14.47 23.50 24.84
C TRP A 419 14.56 23.84 26.33
N ARG A 420 13.82 24.87 26.79
CA ARG A 420 13.80 25.27 28.21
C ARG A 420 13.22 24.18 29.11
N GLU A 421 12.26 23.42 28.62
CA GLU A 421 11.69 22.28 29.34
C GLU A 421 12.73 21.16 29.48
N LEU A 422 13.36 20.75 28.38
CA LEU A 422 14.46 19.76 28.40
C LEU A 422 15.65 20.21 29.26
N GLU A 423 15.97 21.52 29.29
CA GLU A 423 17.02 22.08 30.14
C GLU A 423 16.67 21.97 31.63
N ARG A 424 15.42 22.25 31.99
CA ARG A 424 14.92 22.09 33.38
C ARG A 424 14.94 20.64 33.82
N ASP A 425 14.65 19.72 32.91
CA ASP A 425 14.64 18.28 33.16
C ASP A 425 16.05 17.66 33.12
N GLY A 426 17.07 18.44 32.75
CA GLY A 426 18.47 18.01 32.69
C GLY A 426 18.82 17.16 31.47
N GLU A 427 17.94 17.07 30.47
CA GLU A 427 18.12 16.26 29.25
C GLU A 427 19.11 16.90 28.26
N THR A 428 19.37 18.21 28.35
CA THR A 428 20.28 18.92 27.42
C THR A 428 21.76 18.61 27.63
N ASN A 429 22.14 17.91 28.71
CA ASN A 429 23.53 17.58 29.04
C ASN A 429 24.48 18.81 29.03
N ARG A 430 23.97 19.99 29.43
CA ARG A 430 24.69 21.29 29.40
C ARG A 430 25.09 21.77 28.01
N MET A 431 24.51 21.20 26.96
CA MET A 431 24.60 21.75 25.62
C MET A 431 23.95 23.14 25.58
N LEU A 432 24.54 24.08 24.86
CA LEU A 432 23.90 25.37 24.59
C LEU A 432 22.83 25.18 23.52
N MET A 433 21.76 25.97 23.59
CA MET A 433 20.70 25.92 22.60
C MET A 433 21.27 26.19 21.19
N PRO A 434 21.03 25.31 20.21
CA PRO A 434 21.40 25.55 18.82
C PRO A 434 20.78 26.84 18.29
N ALA A 435 21.46 27.52 17.37
CA ALA A 435 20.92 28.73 16.76
C ALA A 435 19.65 28.41 15.95
N ILE A 436 18.56 29.15 16.18
CA ILE A 436 17.36 29.03 15.34
C ILE A 436 17.57 29.87 14.07
N VAL A 437 17.46 29.22 12.91
CA VAL A 437 17.55 29.84 11.59
C VAL A 437 16.16 29.84 10.96
N GLU A 438 15.55 31.02 10.85
CA GLU A 438 14.24 31.17 10.22
C GLU A 438 14.38 31.32 8.70
N VAL A 439 13.68 30.47 7.95
CA VAL A 439 13.65 30.51 6.48
C VAL A 439 12.29 30.95 5.97
N HIS A 440 12.29 31.83 4.97
CA HIS A 440 11.07 32.27 4.29
C HIS A 440 10.93 31.57 2.93
N ALA A 441 9.80 30.96 2.65
CA ALA A 441 9.45 30.51 1.30
C ALA A 441 9.02 31.68 0.39
N LYS A 442 9.95 32.61 0.09
CA LYS A 442 9.70 33.70 -0.88
C LYS A 442 9.73 33.24 -2.34
N GLN A 443 10.36 32.11 -2.63
CA GLN A 443 10.42 31.50 -3.96
C GLN A 443 9.55 30.25 -4.05
N GLY A 444 9.01 29.96 -5.23
CA GLY A 444 8.21 28.76 -5.45
C GLY A 444 9.01 27.48 -5.15
N LYS A 445 8.34 26.45 -4.60
CA LYS A 445 8.91 25.17 -4.14
C LYS A 445 9.93 24.56 -5.11
N ARG A 446 9.65 24.63 -6.43
CA ARG A 446 10.59 24.22 -7.49
C ARG A 446 11.94 24.93 -7.46
N LEU A 447 11.96 26.25 -7.30
CA LEU A 447 13.19 27.03 -7.31
C LEU A 447 14.09 26.72 -6.11
N ARG A 448 13.51 26.20 -5.01
CA ARG A 448 14.26 25.71 -3.83
C ARG A 448 14.79 24.30 -4.03
N ALA A 449 13.99 23.41 -4.61
CA ALA A 449 14.33 22.01 -4.81
C ALA A 449 15.39 21.78 -5.91
N GLU A 450 15.31 22.50 -7.02
CA GLU A 450 16.12 22.27 -8.22
C GLU A 450 17.65 22.44 -7.99
N PRO A 451 18.12 23.46 -7.24
CA PRO A 451 19.54 23.57 -6.88
C PRO A 451 20.04 22.38 -6.05
N ILE A 452 19.25 21.90 -5.09
CA ILE A 452 19.62 20.77 -4.24
C ILE A 452 19.72 19.49 -5.06
N ALA A 453 18.77 19.23 -5.96
CA ALA A 453 18.87 18.09 -6.85
C ALA A 453 20.10 18.11 -7.77
N GLN A 454 20.60 19.29 -8.18
CA GLN A 454 21.87 19.36 -8.90
C GLN A 454 23.05 18.90 -8.03
N LEU A 455 23.03 19.15 -6.72
CA LEU A 455 24.08 18.68 -5.80
C LEU A 455 24.04 17.15 -5.67
N TYR A 456 22.85 16.53 -5.63
CA TYR A 456 22.71 15.08 -5.73
C TYR A 456 23.27 14.53 -7.05
N LYS A 457 22.92 15.17 -8.18
CA LYS A 457 23.42 14.77 -9.50
C LYS A 457 24.96 14.84 -9.59
N GLN A 458 25.58 15.79 -8.89
CA GLN A 458 27.03 15.96 -8.82
C GLN A 458 27.71 15.00 -7.83
N GLY A 459 26.95 14.18 -7.09
CA GLY A 459 27.49 13.28 -6.06
C GLY A 459 27.97 14.01 -4.80
N LYS A 460 27.44 15.21 -4.51
CA LYS A 460 27.79 16.03 -3.34
C LYS A 460 26.88 15.81 -2.13
N VAL A 461 25.81 15.04 -2.28
CA VAL A 461 24.88 14.71 -1.20
C VAL A 461 24.81 13.21 -1.03
N HIS A 462 24.97 12.76 0.20
CA HIS A 462 25.01 11.36 0.59
C HIS A 462 23.92 11.08 1.61
N HIS A 463 23.33 9.90 1.55
CA HIS A 463 22.44 9.40 2.58
C HIS A 463 23.23 8.41 3.45
N VAL A 464 23.23 8.63 4.76
CA VAL A 464 23.83 7.69 5.72
C VAL A 464 22.75 6.67 6.06
N ASP A 465 22.91 5.45 5.54
CA ASP A 465 21.88 4.40 5.54
C ASP A 465 20.66 4.70 4.64
N GLU A 466 19.67 3.80 4.58
CA GLU A 466 18.41 3.95 3.85
C GLU A 466 17.37 4.80 4.61
N HIS A 467 16.88 5.86 3.96
CA HIS A 467 15.76 6.70 4.43
C HIS A 467 14.56 6.53 3.50
N THR A 468 13.97 5.33 3.47
CA THR A 468 13.02 4.88 2.42
C THR A 468 11.85 5.83 2.16
N GLU A 469 11.30 6.45 3.22
CA GLU A 469 10.16 7.38 3.11
C GLU A 469 10.59 8.74 2.54
N LEU A 470 11.65 9.35 3.07
CA LEU A 470 12.25 10.59 2.54
C LEU A 470 12.73 10.43 1.08
N GLU A 471 13.52 9.40 0.80
CA GLU A 471 13.98 9.09 -0.57
C GLU A 471 12.79 8.83 -1.49
N GLY A 472 11.75 8.22 -0.93
CA GLY A 472 10.41 8.15 -1.46
C GLY A 472 9.91 9.47 -2.01
N GLN A 473 9.80 10.45 -1.13
CA GLN A 473 9.28 11.77 -1.46
C GLN A 473 10.19 12.51 -2.46
N LEU A 474 11.52 12.46 -2.29
CA LEU A 474 12.47 13.15 -3.17
C LEU A 474 12.34 12.72 -4.64
N VAL A 475 12.33 11.41 -4.91
CA VAL A 475 12.34 10.87 -6.29
C VAL A 475 10.95 10.82 -6.93
N THR A 476 9.88 10.99 -6.14
CA THR A 476 8.49 11.00 -6.65
C THR A 476 7.97 12.41 -6.85
N TRP A 477 8.57 13.42 -6.22
CA TRP A 477 8.09 14.79 -6.32
C TRP A 477 8.35 15.40 -7.70
N ILE A 478 7.28 15.90 -8.31
CA ILE A 478 7.28 16.61 -9.60
C ILE A 478 6.87 18.07 -9.38
N PRO A 479 7.50 19.04 -10.07
CA PRO A 479 7.09 20.44 -9.98
C PRO A 479 5.61 20.64 -10.35
N GLY A 480 4.86 21.30 -9.46
CA GLY A 480 3.42 21.55 -9.61
C GLY A 480 2.54 20.69 -8.70
N MET A 481 3.10 19.68 -8.03
CA MET A 481 2.49 18.99 -6.89
C MET A 481 2.69 19.78 -5.60
N ASP A 482 1.84 19.52 -4.60
CA ASP A 482 2.15 19.89 -3.22
C ASP A 482 3.46 19.20 -2.81
N SER A 483 4.37 19.96 -2.20
CA SER A 483 5.60 19.39 -1.66
C SER A 483 5.28 18.57 -0.40
N PRO A 484 5.84 17.36 -0.28
CA PRO A 484 5.81 16.60 0.94
C PRO A 484 6.69 17.21 2.05
N ASP A 485 6.26 17.11 3.31
CA ASP A 485 6.90 17.80 4.45
C ASP A 485 8.34 17.32 4.70
N ARG A 486 8.64 16.01 4.56
CA ARG A 486 10.01 15.50 4.77
C ARG A 486 10.98 16.00 3.70
N MET A 487 10.50 16.03 2.46
CA MET A 487 11.27 16.56 1.34
C MET A 487 11.61 18.04 1.57
N ASP A 488 10.63 18.84 1.99
CA ASP A 488 10.87 20.27 2.24
C ASP A 488 11.83 20.47 3.41
N ALA A 489 11.69 19.72 4.51
CA ALA A 489 12.66 19.72 5.61
C ALA A 489 14.09 19.37 5.12
N ALA A 490 14.25 18.33 4.30
CA ALA A 490 15.55 17.98 3.72
C ALA A 490 16.11 19.08 2.80
N VAL A 491 15.26 19.69 1.96
CA VAL A 491 15.68 20.81 1.10
C VAL A 491 16.10 22.01 1.93
N HIS A 492 15.40 22.33 3.01
CA HIS A 492 15.77 23.41 3.93
C HIS A 492 17.13 23.17 4.57
N ALA A 493 17.34 21.96 5.09
CA ALA A 493 18.62 21.57 5.65
C ALA A 493 19.75 21.71 4.61
N LEU A 494 19.61 21.05 3.46
CA LEU A 494 20.67 21.06 2.45
C LEU A 494 20.93 22.46 1.87
N THR A 495 19.92 23.33 1.82
CA THR A 495 20.10 24.72 1.40
C THR A 495 20.96 25.51 2.39
N GLU A 496 20.68 25.39 3.69
CA GLU A 496 21.46 26.05 4.75
C GLU A 496 22.91 25.55 4.79
N LEU A 497 23.13 24.26 4.50
CA LEU A 497 24.46 23.70 4.41
C LEU A 497 25.20 24.10 3.13
N ALA A 498 24.50 24.27 2.01
CA ALA A 498 25.11 24.60 0.72
C ALA A 498 25.63 26.04 0.65
N ASP A 499 24.96 27.00 1.27
CA ASP A 499 25.36 28.42 1.28
C ASP A 499 25.32 29.07 2.68
N PRO A 500 26.37 28.89 3.50
CA PRO A 500 26.46 29.52 4.81
C PRO A 500 26.53 31.06 4.76
N ALA A 501 26.82 31.65 3.60
CA ALA A 501 27.06 33.09 3.45
C ALA A 501 25.80 33.88 3.06
N ALA A 502 24.71 33.22 2.62
CA ALA A 502 23.47 33.88 2.22
C ALA A 502 22.73 34.59 3.37
N VAL A 503 23.07 34.33 4.64
CA VAL A 503 22.40 34.93 5.82
C VAL A 503 23.28 35.96 6.56
N SER A 504 24.54 36.19 6.14
CA SER A 504 25.37 37.24 6.78
C SER A 504 25.02 38.68 6.36
N THR A 505 23.88 38.92 5.70
CA THR A 505 23.31 40.27 5.55
C THR A 505 22.55 40.67 6.81
N GLY A 506 23.29 40.67 7.92
CA GLY A 506 22.86 41.07 9.25
C GLY A 506 23.99 41.65 10.10
N THR A 507 25.14 41.97 9.52
CA THR A 507 26.15 42.82 10.17
C THR A 507 26.77 43.71 9.11
N GLY A 508 26.24 44.93 8.96
CA GLY A 508 26.93 45.97 8.21
C GLY A 508 28.30 46.20 8.82
N SER A 509 29.35 46.23 8.00
CA SER A 509 30.59 46.86 8.40
C SER A 509 30.31 48.36 8.53
N TYR A 510 30.00 48.82 9.75
CA TYR A 510 29.98 50.24 10.06
C TYR A 510 31.43 50.73 10.05
N THR A 511 31.91 51.19 8.89
CA THR A 511 33.12 51.98 8.80
C THR A 511 32.80 53.40 9.27
N ASP A 512 33.09 53.68 10.54
CA ASP A 512 33.05 55.04 11.06
C ASP A 512 34.22 55.85 10.44
N GLN A 513 33.92 56.64 9.41
CA GLN A 513 34.85 57.59 8.80
C GLN A 513 34.68 59.02 9.32
N ARG A 514 34.06 59.26 10.48
CA ARG A 514 33.86 60.63 11.00
C ARG A 514 35.13 61.28 11.57
N LEU A 515 36.27 60.57 11.60
CA LEU A 515 37.57 61.14 11.98
C LEU A 515 38.55 61.28 10.81
N ALA A 516 38.17 60.94 9.58
CA ALA A 516 38.98 61.23 8.40
C ALA A 516 38.66 62.65 7.88
N GLY A 517 39.12 63.67 8.62
CA GLY A 517 39.08 65.04 8.10
C GLY A 517 38.85 66.13 9.14
N ARG A 518 39.74 66.27 10.12
CA ARG A 518 40.02 67.57 10.76
C ARG A 518 41.50 67.69 11.09
N ARG A 519 42.17 68.49 10.25
CA ARG A 519 43.47 69.20 10.35
C ARG A 519 44.61 68.54 11.11
#